data_AF-A0ABD3P693-F1
#
_entry.id   AF-A0ABD3P693-F1
#
_cell.length_a   1.000
_cell.length_b   1.000
_cell.length_c   1.000
_cell.angle_alpha   90.00
_cell.angle_beta   90.00
_cell.angle_gamma   90.00
#
_symmetry.space_group_name_H-M   'P 1'
#
loop_
_entity.id
_entity.type
_entity.pdbx_description
1 polymer ?
#
loop_
_entity_poly.entity_id
_entity_poly.type
_entity_poly.pdbx_seq_one_letter_code
_entity_poly.pdbx_strand_id
1 'polypeptide(L)'
;MNLIDLPDVIIHSIFSFLADSPSLIGPCICHMMRPLSKHWQHELDDGKRDFWELAMIDLKRDYYRIYQNNSYILSNTGVVASTDRPFKRSRTGQSSCPRRSGRLRPATPKDRYIHAYNRLLSRNESALLELQERVHSSKKRMSLSMLKKLLIEYEPIAINRRVRTGGTFLVEVVRARYVQESVILKCIKLLIENGANPNIASAEVGLCSTSTTENVYESSAASGEVGRCLSVSTGEELYPLIIAAARGMCTCVEYLLAVGANPNLRGSSRFRLYSNSRISVKGKDLTALEFAKKMMDRELENGIKRTDLRGLLRTIELLVKYQE
;
A
#
# COMPACT_ATOMS: atom_id res chain seq x y z
N MET A 1 -1.91 -26.56 15.73
CA MET A 1 -2.07 -25.48 14.74
C MET A 1 -0.75 -24.75 14.66
N ASN A 2 -0.07 -24.90 13.53
CA ASN A 2 1.13 -24.15 13.19
C ASN A 2 0.78 -22.68 12.90
N LEU A 3 1.76 -21.76 12.87
CA LEU A 3 1.54 -20.36 12.41
C LEU A 3 0.90 -20.30 11.03
N ILE A 4 1.19 -21.32 10.22
CA ILE A 4 0.71 -21.49 8.86
C ILE A 4 -0.81 -21.78 8.85
N ASP A 5 -1.39 -22.14 10.00
CA ASP A 5 -2.81 -22.46 10.17
C ASP A 5 -3.61 -21.28 10.78
N LEU A 6 -2.93 -20.21 11.24
CA LEU A 6 -3.62 -18.96 11.57
C LEU A 6 -4.04 -18.30 10.26
N PRO A 7 -5.26 -17.74 10.15
CA PRO A 7 -5.63 -16.96 8.99
C PRO A 7 -4.60 -15.84 8.79
N ASP A 8 -4.01 -15.75 7.59
CA ASP A 8 -3.01 -14.74 7.23
C ASP A 8 -3.43 -13.32 7.66
N VAL A 9 -4.75 -13.06 7.70
CA VAL A 9 -5.39 -11.84 8.18
C VAL A 9 -4.96 -11.45 9.60
N ILE A 10 -4.88 -12.41 10.54
CA ILE A 10 -4.55 -12.14 11.94
C ILE A 10 -3.06 -11.82 12.09
N ILE A 11 -2.21 -12.60 11.41
CA ILE A 11 -0.76 -12.41 11.40
C ILE A 11 -0.42 -11.05 10.78
N HIS A 12 -1.00 -10.76 9.62
CA HIS A 12 -0.81 -9.49 8.92
C HIS A 12 -1.36 -8.30 9.73
N SER A 13 -2.47 -8.46 10.48
CA SER A 13 -2.96 -7.41 11.39
C SER A 13 -2.00 -7.14 12.55
N ILE A 14 -1.44 -8.18 13.17
CA ILE A 14 -0.48 -8.05 14.27
C ILE A 14 0.80 -7.38 13.77
N PHE A 15 1.35 -7.84 12.64
CA PHE A 15 2.57 -7.27 12.08
C PHE A 15 2.35 -5.88 11.48
N SER A 16 1.19 -5.60 10.86
CA SER A 16 0.84 -4.23 10.41
C SER A 16 0.73 -3.27 11.59
N PHE A 17 0.10 -3.68 12.69
CA PHE A 17 0.01 -2.88 13.91
C PHE A 17 1.39 -2.61 14.54
N LEU A 18 2.26 -3.63 14.59
CA LEU A 18 3.66 -3.50 15.04
C LEU A 18 4.46 -2.54 14.16
N ALA A 19 4.21 -2.58 12.86
CA ALA A 19 4.88 -1.81 11.83
C ALA A 19 4.43 -0.34 11.80
N ASP A 20 3.18 -0.05 12.14
CA ASP A 20 2.63 1.32 12.21
C ASP A 20 2.92 2.02 13.53
N SER A 21 3.39 1.30 14.56
CA SER A 21 3.73 1.87 15.87
C SER A 21 4.98 1.23 16.50
N PRO A 22 6.17 1.42 15.90
CA PRO A 22 7.41 0.81 16.37
C PRO A 22 7.85 1.24 17.79
N SER A 23 7.30 2.35 18.31
CA SER A 23 7.52 2.84 19.67
C SER A 23 6.64 2.19 20.73
N LEU A 24 5.52 1.55 20.34
CA LEU A 24 4.62 0.82 21.25
C LEU A 24 5.08 -0.61 21.54
N ILE A 25 6.20 -1.04 20.94
CA ILE A 25 6.84 -2.36 21.13
C ILE A 25 7.59 -2.39 22.47
N GLY A 26 6.84 -2.17 23.55
CA GLY A 26 7.20 -2.47 24.92
C GLY A 26 6.43 -3.68 25.45
N PRO A 27 6.45 -3.94 26.77
CA PRO A 27 5.84 -5.10 27.43
C PRO A 27 4.37 -5.38 27.04
N CYS A 28 3.64 -4.36 26.57
CA CYS A 28 2.25 -4.44 26.13
C CYS A 28 2.04 -5.35 24.91
N ILE A 29 2.98 -5.42 23.96
CA ILE A 29 2.87 -6.32 22.80
C ILE A 29 3.13 -7.77 23.19
N CYS A 30 4.10 -8.03 24.07
CA CYS A 30 4.27 -9.35 24.67
C CYS A 30 3.03 -9.79 25.47
N HIS A 31 2.24 -8.83 25.96
CA HIS A 31 0.95 -9.08 26.63
C HIS A 31 -0.20 -9.32 25.64
N MET A 32 -0.26 -8.62 24.51
CA MET A 32 -1.25 -8.82 23.44
C MET A 32 -0.99 -10.07 22.61
N MET A 33 0.27 -10.50 22.51
CA MET A 33 0.72 -11.77 21.94
C MET A 33 0.58 -12.93 22.94
N ARG A 34 0.39 -12.65 24.24
CA ARG A 34 0.27 -13.66 25.31
C ARG A 34 -0.86 -14.69 25.10
N PRO A 35 -1.99 -14.37 24.42
CA PRO A 35 -3.00 -15.35 24.04
C PRO A 35 -2.63 -16.20 22.82
N LEU A 36 -1.61 -15.83 22.03
CA LEU A 36 -1.14 -16.63 20.89
C LEU A 36 -0.41 -17.86 21.44
N SER A 37 -1.19 -18.88 21.79
CA SER A 37 -0.88 -20.28 22.07
C SER A 37 0.42 -20.54 22.86
N LYS A 38 0.31 -21.25 23.99
CA LYS A 38 1.42 -21.85 24.79
C LYS A 38 2.49 -22.57 23.94
N HIS A 39 2.18 -22.90 22.69
CA HIS A 39 3.10 -23.46 21.70
C HIS A 39 4.20 -22.50 21.23
N TRP A 40 3.91 -21.19 21.12
CA TRP A 40 4.86 -20.15 20.68
C TRP A 40 5.90 -19.80 21.73
N GLN A 41 5.48 -19.84 23.00
CA GLN A 41 6.41 -19.72 24.13
C GLN A 41 7.50 -20.77 23.99
N HIS A 42 7.18 -22.02 23.67
CA HIS A 42 8.21 -23.05 23.52
C HIS A 42 9.19 -22.78 22.36
N GLU A 43 8.76 -22.29 21.18
CA GLU A 43 9.70 -21.98 20.08
C GLU A 43 10.56 -20.72 20.32
N LEU A 44 9.99 -19.70 20.98
CA LEU A 44 10.71 -18.48 21.38
C LEU A 44 11.64 -18.73 22.58
N ASP A 45 11.21 -19.58 23.53
CA ASP A 45 11.95 -19.95 24.74
C ASP A 45 13.01 -21.03 24.45
N ASP A 46 12.82 -21.91 23.45
CA ASP A 46 13.81 -22.90 22.99
C ASP A 46 15.03 -22.27 22.29
N GLY A 47 15.06 -20.93 22.13
CA GLY A 47 16.21 -20.17 21.62
C GLY A 47 16.59 -20.43 20.17
N LYS A 48 15.73 -21.11 19.39
CA LYS A 48 16.05 -21.56 18.03
C LYS A 48 15.88 -20.49 16.94
N ARG A 49 15.06 -19.44 17.16
CA ARG A 49 14.90 -18.30 16.23
C ARG A 49 14.55 -17.02 16.99
N ASP A 50 15.13 -15.90 16.56
CA ASP A 50 14.75 -14.58 17.07
C ASP A 50 13.38 -14.18 16.48
N PHE A 51 12.48 -13.63 17.30
CA PHE A 51 11.20 -13.06 16.85
C PHE A 51 11.38 -12.12 15.65
N TRP A 52 12.46 -11.34 15.64
CA TRP A 52 12.78 -10.44 14.54
C TRP A 52 13.20 -11.15 13.25
N GLU A 53 13.74 -12.37 13.34
CA GLU A 53 14.00 -13.20 12.16
C GLU A 53 12.70 -13.75 11.57
N LEU A 54 11.74 -14.12 12.42
CA LEU A 54 10.39 -14.50 11.96
C LEU A 54 9.68 -13.30 11.33
N ALA A 55 9.75 -12.12 11.93
CA ALA A 55 9.21 -10.88 11.36
C ALA A 55 9.90 -10.52 10.03
N MET A 56 11.21 -10.76 9.89
CA MET A 56 11.92 -10.59 8.62
C MET A 56 11.51 -11.60 7.55
N ILE A 57 11.13 -12.82 7.93
CA ILE A 57 10.58 -13.83 7.01
C ILE A 57 9.16 -13.45 6.60
N ASP A 58 8.36 -12.92 7.52
CA ASP A 58 6.99 -12.47 7.25
C ASP A 58 6.96 -11.22 6.37
N LEU A 59 7.81 -10.24 6.68
CA LEU A 59 8.04 -9.10 5.81
C LEU A 59 8.48 -9.56 4.40
N LYS A 60 9.19 -10.69 4.30
CA LYS A 60 9.52 -11.36 3.05
C LYS A 60 8.39 -12.13 2.37
N ARG A 61 7.33 -12.48 3.09
CA ARG A 61 6.12 -13.13 2.55
C ARG A 61 5.09 -12.11 2.09
N ASP A 62 4.97 -11.00 2.82
CA ASP A 62 4.22 -9.80 2.38
C ASP A 62 4.85 -9.19 1.11
N TYR A 63 6.13 -9.43 0.87
CA TYR A 63 6.75 -9.28 -0.45
C TYR A 63 6.21 -10.37 -1.39
N TYR A 64 5.11 -10.06 -2.07
CA TYR A 64 4.83 -10.50 -3.44
C TYR A 64 5.09 -11.98 -3.78
N ARG A 65 4.01 -12.74 -3.93
CA ARG A 65 4.03 -14.15 -4.33
C ARG A 65 3.77 -14.34 -5.83
N ILE A 66 4.67 -13.90 -6.70
CA ILE A 66 4.76 -14.43 -8.08
C ILE A 66 6.21 -14.51 -8.50
N TYR A 67 6.85 -15.67 -8.33
CA TYR A 67 7.90 -16.19 -9.23
C TYR A 67 8.25 -17.67 -8.94
N GLN A 68 7.31 -18.50 -8.47
CA GLN A 68 7.53 -19.95 -8.46
C GLN A 68 7.20 -20.64 -9.80
N ASN A 69 6.65 -19.93 -10.80
CA ASN A 69 6.31 -20.53 -12.11
C ASN A 69 7.23 -20.15 -13.29
N ASN A 70 8.32 -19.40 -13.07
CA ASN A 70 9.25 -19.02 -14.14
C ASN A 70 10.70 -19.42 -13.84
N SER A 71 10.91 -20.69 -13.46
CA SER A 71 12.24 -21.27 -13.20
C SER A 71 13.09 -21.52 -14.46
N TYR A 72 12.99 -20.70 -15.51
CA TYR A 72 13.66 -20.97 -16.80
C TYR A 72 14.57 -19.86 -17.34
N ILE A 73 14.83 -18.76 -16.63
CA ILE A 73 15.65 -17.65 -17.21
C ILE A 73 16.90 -17.25 -16.39
N LEU A 74 17.30 -18.00 -15.35
CA LEU A 74 18.57 -17.76 -14.65
C LEU A 74 19.44 -19.01 -14.59
N SER A 75 19.81 -19.52 -15.76
CA SER A 75 20.95 -20.42 -15.93
C SER A 75 21.86 -19.89 -17.02
N ASN A 76 22.49 -18.73 -16.78
CA ASN A 76 23.75 -18.35 -17.45
C ASN A 76 24.30 -17.04 -16.89
N THR A 77 25.03 -17.13 -15.78
CA THR A 77 26.21 -16.28 -15.57
C THR A 77 27.26 -17.13 -14.88
N GLY A 78 28.23 -17.56 -15.70
CA GLY A 78 29.36 -18.38 -15.29
C GLY A 78 30.20 -17.68 -14.23
N VAL A 79 30.46 -18.43 -13.16
CA VAL A 79 31.51 -18.14 -12.18
C VAL A 79 32.85 -18.29 -12.90
N VAL A 80 33.54 -17.17 -13.14
CA VAL A 80 34.97 -17.19 -13.46
C VAL A 80 35.71 -16.89 -12.17
N ALA A 81 36.24 -17.95 -11.58
CA ALA A 81 37.24 -17.90 -10.53
C ALA A 81 38.46 -17.14 -11.05
N SER A 82 38.93 -16.13 -10.31
CA SER A 82 40.18 -15.43 -10.63
C SER A 82 41.11 -15.45 -9.42
N THR A 83 42.33 -15.81 -9.76
CA THR A 83 43.44 -16.35 -8.99
C THR A 83 44.08 -15.40 -7.98
N ASP A 84 44.58 -16.01 -6.90
CA ASP A 84 45.51 -15.46 -5.92
C ASP A 84 46.67 -14.66 -6.53
N ARG A 85 47.00 -13.52 -5.90
CA ARG A 85 48.33 -12.90 -6.00
C ARG A 85 48.85 -12.55 -4.59
N PRO A 86 50.11 -12.89 -4.27
CA PRO A 86 50.69 -12.59 -2.96
C PRO A 86 51.18 -11.14 -2.92
N PHE A 87 50.66 -10.35 -2.00
CA PHE A 87 51.13 -8.98 -1.77
C PHE A 87 52.36 -8.95 -0.86
N LYS A 88 53.40 -8.27 -1.34
CA LYS A 88 54.70 -8.05 -0.70
C LYS A 88 54.58 -7.22 0.58
N ARG A 89 55.35 -7.62 1.60
CA ARG A 89 55.68 -6.85 2.81
C ARG A 89 56.50 -5.60 2.47
N SER A 90 56.16 -4.46 3.08
CA SER A 90 57.18 -3.49 3.50
C SER A 90 56.69 -2.48 4.53
N ARG A 91 57.48 -2.42 5.61
CA ARG A 91 57.91 -1.27 6.43
C ARG A 91 56.96 -0.65 7.47
N THR A 92 57.33 -0.99 8.70
CA THR A 92 57.29 -0.23 9.96
C THR A 92 57.58 1.25 9.80
N GLY A 93 56.62 2.08 10.19
CA GLY A 93 56.75 3.53 10.35
C GLY A 93 55.73 4.04 11.37
N GLN A 94 56.24 4.35 12.56
CA GLN A 94 55.75 5.30 13.57
C GLN A 94 54.26 5.31 13.94
N SER A 95 54.05 4.82 15.17
CA SER A 95 52.92 4.98 16.07
C SER A 95 52.29 6.39 16.05
N SER A 96 51.25 6.56 15.24
CA SER A 96 50.13 7.42 15.60
C SER A 96 49.08 6.53 16.27
N CYS A 97 48.65 6.91 17.48
CA CYS A 97 47.61 6.18 18.21
C CYS A 97 46.43 5.91 17.26
N PRO A 98 46.02 4.65 17.04
CA PRO A 98 44.82 4.41 16.25
C PRO A 98 43.69 5.08 17.01
N ARG A 99 43.13 6.17 16.46
CA ARG A 99 41.80 6.63 16.83
C ARG A 99 40.95 5.37 16.77
N ARG A 100 40.59 4.81 17.93
CA ARG A 100 39.60 3.74 18.06
C ARG A 100 38.32 4.38 17.52
N SER A 101 38.13 4.34 16.21
CA SER A 101 36.82 4.50 15.60
C SER A 101 35.98 3.46 16.32
N GLY A 102 35.09 3.91 17.21
CA GLY A 102 34.26 3.01 18.01
C GLY A 102 33.67 2.02 17.03
N ARG A 103 34.11 0.75 17.12
CA ARG A 103 33.67 -0.30 16.20
C ARG A 103 32.16 -0.25 16.23
N LEU A 104 31.55 0.14 15.12
CA LEU A 104 30.11 0.19 14.98
C LEU A 104 29.61 -1.18 15.45
N ARG A 105 28.83 -1.19 16.53
CA ARG A 105 28.27 -2.43 17.04
C ARG A 105 27.48 -3.04 15.88
N PRO A 106 27.63 -4.35 15.60
CA PRO A 106 26.84 -5.00 14.57
C PRO A 106 25.36 -4.74 14.86
N ALA A 107 24.62 -4.31 13.83
CA ALA A 107 23.20 -3.98 13.96
C ALA A 107 22.44 -5.17 14.56
N THR A 108 21.62 -4.91 15.59
CA THR A 108 20.80 -5.95 16.19
C THR A 108 19.78 -6.46 15.18
N PRO A 109 19.25 -7.69 15.30
CA PRO A 109 18.18 -8.19 14.43
C PRO A 109 16.98 -7.24 14.35
N LYS A 110 16.61 -6.60 15.47
CA LYS A 110 15.62 -5.53 15.55
C LYS A 110 15.98 -4.34 14.66
N ASP A 111 17.20 -3.83 14.76
CA ASP A 111 17.65 -2.69 13.94
C ASP A 111 17.62 -3.04 12.45
N ARG A 112 18.01 -4.27 12.09
CA ARG A 112 17.93 -4.78 10.71
C ARG A 112 16.50 -4.83 10.21
N TYR A 113 15.56 -5.30 11.02
CA TYR A 113 14.14 -5.31 10.69
C TYR A 113 13.60 -3.90 10.50
N ILE A 114 13.81 -3.00 11.46
CA ILE A 114 13.36 -1.60 11.39
C ILE A 114 13.92 -0.93 10.12
N HIS A 115 15.21 -1.13 9.84
CA HIS A 115 15.84 -0.59 8.64
C HIS A 115 15.23 -1.17 7.34
N ALA A 116 15.03 -2.49 7.27
CA ALA A 116 14.42 -3.14 6.11
C ALA A 116 12.99 -2.66 5.88
N TYR A 117 12.21 -2.54 6.95
CA TYR A 117 10.85 -2.06 6.94
C TYR A 117 10.76 -0.58 6.51
N ASN A 118 11.58 0.30 7.07
CA ASN A 118 11.63 1.72 6.66
C ASN A 118 12.03 1.87 5.18
N ARG A 119 12.95 1.02 4.69
CA ARG A 119 13.33 1.00 3.28
C ARG A 119 12.17 0.57 2.38
N LEU A 120 11.38 -0.42 2.81
CA LEU A 120 10.15 -0.82 2.12
C LEU A 120 9.13 0.33 2.08
N LEU A 121 8.86 0.97 3.21
CA LEU A 121 7.94 2.10 3.27
C LEU A 121 8.36 3.23 2.33
N SER A 122 9.64 3.60 2.37
CA SER A 122 10.19 4.66 1.51
C SER A 122 10.06 4.31 0.01
N ARG A 123 10.25 3.03 -0.35
CA ARG A 123 10.01 2.55 -1.72
C ARG A 123 8.54 2.62 -2.11
N ASN A 124 7.63 2.15 -1.26
CA ASN A 124 6.19 2.23 -1.50
C ASN A 124 5.74 3.69 -1.65
N GLU A 125 6.25 4.60 -0.82
CA GLU A 125 5.92 6.03 -0.89
C GLU A 125 6.41 6.64 -2.19
N SER A 126 7.65 6.34 -2.59
CA SER A 126 8.22 6.84 -3.86
C SER A 126 7.44 6.30 -5.07
N ALA A 127 7.14 5.00 -5.07
CA ALA A 127 6.36 4.33 -6.11
C ALA A 127 4.95 4.92 -6.23
N LEU A 128 4.26 5.14 -5.11
CA LEU A 128 2.90 5.69 -5.12
C LEU A 128 2.90 7.15 -5.56
N LEU A 129 3.88 7.95 -5.14
CA LEU A 129 4.02 9.35 -5.57
C LEU A 129 4.23 9.45 -7.09
N GLU A 130 5.09 8.61 -7.67
CA GLU A 130 5.25 8.56 -9.13
C GLU A 130 3.94 8.13 -9.80
N LEU A 131 3.25 7.12 -9.28
CA LEU A 131 1.96 6.70 -9.82
C LEU A 131 0.94 7.85 -9.79
N GLN A 132 0.81 8.54 -8.66
CA GLN A 132 -0.11 9.68 -8.49
C GLN A 132 0.17 10.80 -9.49
N GLU A 133 1.44 11.12 -9.74
CA GLU A 133 1.82 12.12 -10.76
C GLU A 133 1.25 11.73 -12.13
N ARG A 134 1.34 10.45 -12.51
CA ARG A 134 0.87 9.95 -13.82
C ARG A 134 -0.64 9.77 -13.90
N VAL A 135 -1.28 9.44 -12.79
CA VAL A 135 -2.74 9.25 -12.65
C VAL A 135 -3.48 10.58 -12.79
N HIS A 136 -2.88 11.67 -12.29
CA HIS A 136 -3.47 13.00 -12.31
C HIS A 136 -2.93 13.93 -13.42
N SER A 137 -1.81 13.59 -14.05
CA SER A 137 -1.26 14.36 -15.17
C SER A 137 -2.08 14.17 -16.45
N SER A 138 -2.48 15.28 -17.07
CA SER A 138 -3.06 15.28 -18.42
C SER A 138 -2.00 15.03 -19.50
N LYS A 139 -0.74 15.40 -19.23
CA LYS A 139 0.40 15.32 -20.18
C LYS A 139 1.02 13.92 -20.23
N LYS A 140 1.22 13.30 -19.07
CA LYS A 140 1.86 11.98 -18.93
C LYS A 140 0.85 10.99 -18.35
N ARG A 141 -0.02 10.46 -19.21
CA ARG A 141 -1.10 9.56 -18.79
C ARG A 141 -0.52 8.21 -18.33
N MET A 142 -1.16 7.62 -17.32
CA MET A 142 -0.88 6.26 -16.89
C MET A 142 -1.15 5.26 -18.03
N SER A 143 -0.19 4.36 -18.26
CA SER A 143 -0.30 3.21 -19.16
C SER A 143 0.01 1.92 -18.41
N LEU A 144 -0.41 0.78 -18.97
CA LEU A 144 -0.09 -0.53 -18.40
C LEU A 144 1.42 -0.79 -18.36
N SER A 145 2.15 -0.37 -19.40
CA SER A 145 3.61 -0.55 -19.45
C SER A 145 4.33 0.27 -18.39
N MET A 146 3.86 1.49 -18.13
CA MET A 146 4.40 2.34 -17.06
C MET A 146 4.16 1.70 -15.69
N LEU A 147 2.94 1.22 -15.41
CA LEU A 147 2.65 0.55 -14.14
C LEU A 147 3.51 -0.71 -13.95
N LYS A 148 3.67 -1.53 -15.00
CA LYS A 148 4.58 -2.69 -14.95
C LYS A 148 6.01 -2.29 -14.64
N LYS A 149 6.53 -1.26 -15.32
CA LYS A 149 7.87 -0.74 -15.08
C LYS A 149 8.04 -0.28 -13.63
N LEU A 150 7.08 0.48 -13.12
CA LEU A 150 7.08 1.00 -11.75
C LEU A 150 7.08 -0.13 -10.73
N LEU A 151 6.27 -1.18 -10.93
CA LEU A 151 6.25 -2.33 -10.03
C LEU A 151 7.58 -3.09 -10.00
N ILE A 152 8.27 -3.18 -11.15
CA ILE A 152 9.59 -3.83 -11.25
C ILE A 152 10.70 -2.94 -10.64
N GLU A 153 10.65 -1.64 -10.90
CA GLU A 153 11.70 -0.69 -10.49
C GLU A 153 11.78 -0.53 -8.96
N TYR A 154 10.63 -0.54 -8.29
CA TYR A 154 10.53 -0.34 -6.85
C TYR A 154 10.46 -1.64 -6.02
N GLU A 155 10.72 -2.80 -6.63
CA GLU A 155 10.64 -4.10 -5.95
C GLU A 155 11.60 -4.19 -4.73
N PRO A 156 11.15 -4.76 -3.58
CA PRO A 156 9.80 -5.24 -3.29
C PRO A 156 8.82 -4.12 -2.90
N ILE A 157 7.55 -4.30 -3.27
CA ILE A 157 6.44 -3.36 -3.02
C ILE A 157 5.37 -4.08 -2.21
N ALA A 158 4.85 -3.42 -1.17
CA ALA A 158 3.68 -3.92 -0.44
C ALA A 158 2.41 -3.28 -1.02
N ILE A 159 1.82 -3.92 -2.04
CA ILE A 159 0.69 -3.38 -2.83
C ILE A 159 -0.52 -2.98 -1.97
N ASN A 160 -0.80 -3.77 -0.94
CA ASN A 160 -1.94 -3.60 -0.05
C ASN A 160 -1.70 -2.56 1.04
N ARG A 161 -0.45 -2.13 1.22
CA ARG A 161 -0.10 -1.19 2.27
C ARG A 161 -0.52 0.22 1.86
N ARG A 162 -1.14 0.93 2.80
CA ARG A 162 -1.43 2.36 2.67
C ARG A 162 -0.14 3.15 2.85
N VAL A 163 0.03 4.19 2.04
CA VAL A 163 1.14 5.13 2.18
C VAL A 163 0.65 6.37 2.92
N ARG A 164 1.51 7.02 3.69
CA ARG A 164 1.18 8.25 4.42
C ARG A 164 0.58 9.37 3.55
N THR A 165 1.05 9.52 2.31
CA THR A 165 0.64 10.57 1.38
C THR A 165 -0.55 10.20 0.51
N GLY A 166 -1.10 8.99 0.62
CA GLY A 166 -2.10 8.53 -0.33
C GLY A 166 -2.78 7.21 0.01
N GLY A 167 -3.39 6.62 -1.01
CA GLY A 167 -4.12 5.37 -0.88
C GLY A 167 -3.30 4.12 -1.08
N THR A 168 -4.00 3.05 -1.41
CA THR A 168 -3.41 1.86 -2.02
C THR A 168 -3.20 2.09 -3.51
N PHE A 169 -2.28 1.34 -4.13
CA PHE A 169 -2.06 1.38 -5.57
C PHE A 169 -3.36 1.17 -6.36
N LEU A 170 -4.22 0.27 -5.89
CA LEU A 170 -5.48 -0.05 -6.52
C LEU A 170 -6.45 1.14 -6.51
N VAL A 171 -6.58 1.83 -5.38
CA VAL A 171 -7.41 3.04 -5.28
C VAL A 171 -6.90 4.13 -6.23
N GLU A 172 -5.59 4.35 -6.28
CA GLU A 172 -5.00 5.38 -7.15
C GLU A 172 -5.23 5.10 -8.64
N VAL A 173 -5.04 3.85 -9.06
CA VAL A 173 -5.30 3.43 -10.45
C VAL A 173 -6.75 3.67 -10.84
N VAL A 174 -7.71 3.33 -9.98
CA VAL A 174 -9.15 3.52 -10.25
C VAL A 174 -9.52 5.02 -10.27
N ARG A 175 -8.78 5.85 -9.51
CA ARG A 175 -8.98 7.29 -9.42
C ARG A 175 -8.45 8.08 -10.63
N ALA A 176 -7.75 7.44 -11.57
CA ALA A 176 -7.17 8.08 -12.76
C ALA A 176 -8.21 8.78 -13.64
N ARG A 177 -8.10 10.10 -13.83
CA ARG A 177 -9.14 10.89 -14.53
C ARG A 177 -9.00 10.93 -16.04
N TYR A 178 -7.77 10.99 -16.52
CA TYR A 178 -7.47 11.20 -17.94
C TYR A 178 -7.12 9.90 -18.67
N VAL A 179 -7.63 8.77 -18.18
CA VAL A 179 -7.30 7.42 -18.65
C VAL A 179 -8.60 6.71 -19.02
N GLN A 180 -8.59 6.00 -20.15
CA GLN A 180 -9.74 5.23 -20.60
C GLN A 180 -10.01 4.06 -19.64
N GLU A 181 -11.29 3.73 -19.45
CA GLU A 181 -11.74 2.62 -18.59
C GLU A 181 -11.06 1.29 -18.96
N SER A 182 -10.87 1.01 -20.26
CA SER A 182 -10.20 -0.20 -20.74
C SER A 182 -8.74 -0.33 -20.27
N VAL A 183 -8.03 0.79 -20.12
CA VAL A 183 -6.66 0.83 -19.60
C VAL A 183 -6.67 0.66 -18.08
N ILE A 184 -7.60 1.33 -17.40
CA ILE A 184 -7.77 1.19 -15.95
C ILE A 184 -8.08 -0.28 -15.60
N LEU A 185 -8.98 -0.93 -16.33
CA LEU A 185 -9.31 -2.34 -16.13
C LEU A 185 -8.07 -3.24 -16.28
N LYS A 186 -7.21 -3.01 -17.28
CA LYS A 186 -5.96 -3.76 -17.44
C LYS A 186 -5.00 -3.55 -16.27
N CYS A 187 -4.91 -2.34 -15.75
CA CYS A 187 -4.10 -2.03 -14.58
C CYS A 187 -4.66 -2.66 -13.29
N ILE A 188 -5.99 -2.66 -13.11
CA ILE A 188 -6.66 -3.33 -11.99
C ILE A 188 -6.37 -4.83 -12.05
N LYS A 189 -6.55 -5.47 -13.23
CA LYS A 189 -6.23 -6.89 -13.43
C LYS A 189 -4.79 -7.21 -13.01
N LEU A 190 -3.83 -6.42 -13.50
CA LEU A 190 -2.42 -6.57 -13.13
C LEU A 190 -2.23 -6.45 -11.61
N LEU A 191 -2.81 -5.46 -10.95
CA LEU A 191 -2.64 -5.29 -9.51
C LEU A 191 -3.24 -6.46 -8.72
N ILE A 192 -4.41 -6.96 -9.12
CA ILE A 192 -5.08 -8.08 -8.44
C ILE A 192 -4.35 -9.40 -8.69
N GLU A 193 -3.88 -9.65 -9.91
CA GLU A 193 -2.99 -10.79 -10.22
C GLU A 193 -1.78 -10.79 -9.27
N ASN A 194 -1.28 -9.60 -8.96
CA ASN A 194 -0.17 -9.36 -8.05
C ASN A 194 -0.54 -9.30 -6.55
N GLY A 195 -1.77 -9.67 -6.18
CA GLY A 195 -2.22 -9.77 -4.79
C GLY A 195 -2.86 -8.51 -4.20
N ALA A 196 -3.25 -7.53 -5.01
CA ALA A 196 -4.04 -6.39 -4.54
C ALA A 196 -5.41 -6.84 -4.03
N ASN A 197 -5.77 -6.44 -2.82
CA ASN A 197 -7.07 -6.71 -2.22
C ASN A 197 -8.03 -5.54 -2.49
N PRO A 198 -9.17 -5.77 -3.15
CA PRO A 198 -10.14 -4.71 -3.48
C PRO A 198 -10.89 -4.15 -2.27
N ASN A 199 -10.83 -4.83 -1.12
CA ASN A 199 -11.54 -4.43 0.10
C ASN A 199 -10.67 -3.57 1.04
N ILE A 200 -9.47 -3.18 0.62
CA ILE A 200 -8.64 -2.27 1.40
C ILE A 200 -8.95 -0.84 0.98
N ALA A 201 -9.56 -0.09 1.89
CA ALA A 201 -9.78 1.33 1.68
C ALA A 201 -8.46 2.12 1.57
N SER A 202 -8.52 3.26 0.90
CA SER A 202 -7.56 4.36 1.04
C SER A 202 -8.04 5.28 2.15
N ALA A 203 -7.12 5.86 2.91
CA ALA A 203 -7.44 7.07 3.64
C ALA A 203 -7.57 8.20 2.60
N GLU A 204 -8.72 8.87 2.53
CA GLU A 204 -8.76 10.16 1.82
C GLU A 204 -7.90 11.14 2.62
N VAL A 205 -6.81 11.61 2.01
CA VAL A 205 -6.13 12.82 2.49
C VAL A 205 -7.07 13.97 2.19
N GLY A 206 -7.98 14.25 3.12
CA GLY A 206 -8.82 15.43 3.02
C GLY A 206 -7.92 16.65 2.91
N LEU A 207 -8.05 17.40 1.81
CA LEU A 207 -7.80 18.84 1.87
C LEU A 207 -8.87 19.42 2.80
N CYS A 208 -8.71 19.24 4.11
CA CYS A 208 -9.55 19.92 5.07
C CYS A 208 -9.03 21.36 5.13
N SER A 209 -9.76 22.22 4.42
CA SER A 209 -10.26 23.51 4.90
C SER A 209 -9.24 24.47 5.51
N THR A 210 -9.21 25.67 4.92
CA THR A 210 -8.69 26.92 5.47
C THR A 210 -9.29 27.26 6.85
N SER A 211 -8.89 26.56 7.91
CA SER A 211 -9.12 26.95 9.29
C SER A 211 -7.80 26.85 10.04
N THR A 212 -7.23 28.03 10.31
CA THR A 212 -6.13 28.33 11.24
C THR A 212 -4.82 27.60 10.97
N THR A 213 -4.02 28.21 10.10
CA THR A 213 -2.56 28.18 10.17
C THR A 213 -2.11 28.68 11.53
N GLU A 214 -1.78 27.79 12.45
CA GLU A 214 -0.86 27.98 13.58
C GLU A 214 -0.81 26.63 14.33
N ASN A 215 0.39 26.11 14.64
CA ASN A 215 0.66 24.93 15.50
C ASN A 215 1.02 23.56 14.88
N VAL A 216 1.64 23.45 13.69
CA VAL A 216 2.19 22.14 13.25
C VAL A 216 3.69 22.14 12.90
N TYR A 217 4.40 23.28 12.96
CA TYR A 217 5.80 23.33 12.49
C TYR A 217 6.91 23.48 13.54
N GLU A 218 6.62 23.45 14.85
CA GLU A 218 7.67 23.49 15.86
C GLU A 218 7.57 22.31 16.82
N SER A 219 8.33 21.25 16.53
CA SER A 219 9.01 20.37 17.50
C SER A 219 9.35 19.02 16.86
N SER A 220 10.42 18.94 16.06
CA SER A 220 11.00 17.62 15.71
C SER A 220 12.48 17.65 15.31
N ALA A 221 13.22 18.74 15.59
CA ALA A 221 14.65 18.78 15.29
C ALA A 221 15.55 18.22 16.41
N ALA A 222 15.02 17.91 17.61
CA ALA A 222 15.84 17.64 18.79
C ALA A 222 15.68 16.26 19.44
N SER A 223 14.79 15.38 18.95
CA SER A 223 14.66 14.03 19.50
C SER A 223 14.58 13.05 18.34
N GLY A 224 15.43 12.01 18.34
CA GLY A 224 15.48 10.96 17.32
C GLY A 224 14.25 10.04 17.31
N GLU A 225 13.06 10.60 17.54
CA GLU A 225 11.79 9.90 17.48
C GLU A 225 11.39 9.68 16.01
N VAL A 226 11.28 8.40 15.66
CA VAL A 226 10.80 7.92 14.37
C VAL A 226 9.43 8.52 14.08
N GLY A 227 9.35 9.21 12.94
CA GLY A 227 8.20 9.95 12.40
C GLY A 227 6.84 9.49 12.89
N ARG A 228 6.31 10.21 13.88
CA ARG A 228 4.92 10.10 14.29
C ARG A 228 4.05 10.63 13.14
N CYS A 229 3.25 9.75 12.55
CA CYS A 229 2.36 10.08 11.44
C CYS A 229 1.23 11.00 11.93
N LEU A 230 1.43 12.31 11.80
CA LEU A 230 0.40 13.33 12.04
C LEU A 230 -0.15 13.88 10.71
N SER A 231 -0.39 13.03 9.71
CA SER A 231 -1.37 13.42 8.68
C SER A 231 -2.74 13.20 9.31
N VAL A 232 -3.44 14.29 9.60
CA VAL A 232 -4.86 14.24 9.98
C VAL A 232 -5.62 13.72 8.75
N SER A 233 -5.64 12.40 8.56
CA SER A 233 -6.58 11.76 7.66
C SER A 233 -7.96 12.15 8.18
N THR A 234 -8.85 12.58 7.31
CA THR A 234 -10.23 12.94 7.68
C THR A 234 -11.04 11.76 8.26
N GLY A 235 -10.40 10.60 8.51
CA GLY A 235 -11.02 9.37 8.98
C GLY A 235 -11.89 8.69 7.92
N GLU A 236 -11.88 9.22 6.70
CA GLU A 236 -12.77 8.81 5.62
C GLU A 236 -12.11 7.71 4.79
N GLU A 237 -12.68 6.51 4.90
CA GLU A 237 -12.28 5.35 4.12
C GLU A 237 -12.88 5.41 2.71
N LEU A 238 -12.04 5.19 1.69
CA LEU A 238 -12.47 5.17 0.30
C LEU A 238 -12.05 3.87 -0.38
N TYR A 239 -13.05 3.15 -0.89
CA TYR A 239 -12.86 1.84 -1.51
C TYR A 239 -12.79 1.92 -3.05
N PRO A 240 -11.98 1.08 -3.72
CA PRO A 240 -11.91 1.00 -5.18
C PRO A 240 -13.29 0.87 -5.85
N LEU A 241 -14.16 0.03 -5.28
CA LEU A 241 -15.50 -0.20 -5.80
C LEU A 241 -16.38 1.05 -5.76
N ILE A 242 -16.30 1.84 -4.68
CA ILE A 242 -17.03 3.11 -4.56
C ILE A 242 -16.59 4.10 -5.65
N ILE A 243 -15.28 4.19 -5.91
CA ILE A 243 -14.75 5.09 -6.95
C ILE A 243 -15.23 4.65 -8.33
N ALA A 244 -15.10 3.35 -8.65
CA ALA A 244 -15.54 2.81 -9.93
C ALA A 244 -17.06 3.02 -10.13
N ALA A 245 -17.83 2.85 -9.06
CA ALA A 245 -19.28 3.00 -9.08
C ALA A 245 -19.72 4.46 -9.26
N ALA A 246 -19.15 5.38 -8.48
CA ALA A 246 -19.39 6.81 -8.61
C ALA A 246 -18.98 7.35 -9.98
N ARG A 247 -18.01 6.68 -10.63
CA ARG A 247 -17.48 6.97 -11.96
C ARG A 247 -18.21 6.27 -13.12
N GLY A 248 -19.24 5.47 -12.84
CA GLY A 248 -20.01 4.77 -13.86
C GLY A 248 -19.18 3.79 -14.70
N MET A 249 -18.04 3.32 -14.16
CA MET A 249 -17.09 2.43 -14.83
C MET A 249 -17.58 0.99 -14.72
N CYS A 250 -18.63 0.67 -15.45
CA CYS A 250 -19.35 -0.59 -15.33
C CYS A 250 -18.47 -1.84 -15.50
N THR A 251 -17.47 -1.82 -16.38
CA THR A 251 -16.58 -2.97 -16.61
C THR A 251 -15.60 -3.17 -15.45
N CYS A 252 -15.15 -2.07 -14.82
CA CYS A 252 -14.33 -2.14 -13.62
C CYS A 252 -15.14 -2.60 -12.41
N VAL A 253 -16.39 -2.15 -12.28
CA VAL A 253 -17.31 -2.59 -11.22
C VAL A 253 -17.60 -4.07 -11.33
N GLU A 254 -17.95 -4.55 -12.52
CA GLU A 254 -18.20 -5.98 -12.78
C GLU A 254 -16.98 -6.84 -12.41
N TYR A 255 -15.78 -6.41 -12.83
CA TYR A 255 -14.56 -7.13 -12.51
C TYR A 255 -14.23 -7.12 -11.01
N LEU A 256 -14.37 -5.97 -10.34
CA LEU A 256 -14.13 -5.85 -8.90
C LEU A 256 -15.09 -6.73 -8.08
N LEU A 257 -16.36 -6.80 -8.47
CA LEU A 257 -17.32 -7.71 -7.84
C LEU A 257 -16.95 -9.18 -8.08
N ALA A 258 -16.54 -9.53 -9.31
CA ALA A 258 -16.14 -10.90 -9.66
C ALA A 258 -14.92 -11.40 -8.87
N VAL A 259 -13.99 -10.51 -8.50
CA VAL A 259 -12.80 -10.83 -7.68
C VAL A 259 -13.04 -10.68 -6.17
N GLY A 260 -14.28 -10.51 -5.73
CA GLY A 260 -14.65 -10.52 -4.31
C GLY A 260 -14.64 -9.15 -3.61
N ALA A 261 -14.79 -8.05 -4.33
CA ALA A 261 -15.05 -6.75 -3.71
C ALA A 261 -16.42 -6.75 -3.01
N ASN A 262 -16.46 -6.30 -1.76
CA ASN A 262 -17.69 -6.26 -0.97
C ASN A 262 -18.51 -4.99 -1.30
N PRO A 263 -19.73 -5.12 -1.85
CA PRO A 263 -20.57 -3.99 -2.24
C PRO A 263 -21.14 -3.20 -1.06
N ASN A 264 -21.12 -3.79 0.15
CA ASN A 264 -21.69 -3.20 1.35
C ASN A 264 -20.70 -2.33 2.14
N LEU A 265 -19.45 -2.25 1.69
CA LEU A 265 -18.46 -1.37 2.29
C LEU A 265 -18.90 0.09 2.10
N ARG A 266 -18.94 0.83 3.20
CA ARG A 266 -19.34 2.24 3.24
C ARG A 266 -18.10 3.11 3.27
N GLY A 267 -18.12 4.16 2.47
CA GLY A 267 -17.01 5.10 2.38
C GLY A 267 -17.49 6.52 2.26
N SER A 268 -16.54 7.44 2.37
CA SER A 268 -16.81 8.87 2.25
C SER A 268 -15.84 9.48 1.24
N SER A 269 -16.37 10.29 0.33
CA SER A 269 -15.57 10.94 -0.72
C SER A 269 -16.37 12.04 -1.42
N ARG A 270 -15.66 12.76 -2.29
CA ARG A 270 -16.20 13.81 -3.15
C ARG A 270 -15.84 13.55 -4.60
N PHE A 271 -16.86 13.28 -5.42
CA PHE A 271 -16.70 13.10 -6.87
C PHE A 271 -17.19 14.34 -7.62
N ARG A 272 -16.57 14.63 -8.77
CA ARG A 272 -17.04 15.69 -9.68
C ARG A 272 -18.01 15.09 -10.68
N LEU A 273 -18.99 15.88 -11.09
CA LEU A 273 -19.86 15.51 -12.21
C LEU A 273 -19.06 15.41 -13.51
N TYR A 274 -19.48 14.55 -14.42
CA TYR A 274 -18.91 14.42 -15.76
C TYR A 274 -19.32 15.60 -16.64
N SER A 275 -20.58 16.04 -16.57
CA SER A 275 -21.04 17.21 -17.34
C SER A 275 -20.34 18.49 -16.89
N ASN A 276 -20.20 18.66 -15.57
CA ASN A 276 -19.71 19.90 -15.00
C ASN A 276 -18.68 19.65 -13.90
N SER A 277 -17.40 19.77 -14.27
CA SER A 277 -16.28 19.60 -13.35
C SER A 277 -16.21 20.62 -12.20
N ARG A 278 -17.00 21.70 -12.25
CA ARG A 278 -17.11 22.69 -11.15
C ARG A 278 -18.03 22.21 -10.04
N ILE A 279 -18.97 21.32 -10.35
CA ILE A 279 -19.92 20.76 -9.39
C ILE A 279 -19.36 19.45 -8.84
N SER A 280 -19.48 19.27 -7.53
CA SER A 280 -19.03 18.06 -6.84
C SER A 280 -20.10 17.50 -5.93
N VAL A 281 -20.29 16.19 -6.00
CA VAL A 281 -21.17 15.42 -5.13
C VAL A 281 -20.35 14.88 -3.97
N LYS A 282 -20.69 15.32 -2.76
CA LYS A 282 -20.12 14.79 -1.52
C LYS A 282 -21.03 13.67 -1.01
N GLY A 283 -20.43 12.56 -0.60
CA GLY A 283 -21.11 11.48 0.11
C GLY A 283 -20.32 11.11 1.35
N LYS A 284 -21.03 10.91 2.46
CA LYS A 284 -20.46 10.45 3.72
C LYS A 284 -21.16 9.15 4.09
N ASP A 285 -20.36 8.14 4.44
CA ASP A 285 -20.83 6.83 4.87
C ASP A 285 -21.83 6.20 3.89
N LEU A 286 -21.51 6.25 2.59
CA LEU A 286 -22.33 5.71 1.53
C LEU A 286 -21.70 4.45 0.94
N THR A 287 -22.55 3.48 0.59
CA THR A 287 -22.17 2.30 -0.20
C THR A 287 -21.90 2.69 -1.66
N ALA A 288 -21.30 1.77 -2.42
CA ALA A 288 -21.08 1.96 -3.85
C ALA A 288 -22.39 2.24 -4.62
N LEU A 289 -23.49 1.56 -4.24
CA LEU A 289 -24.80 1.75 -4.86
C LEU A 289 -25.39 3.13 -4.57
N GLU A 290 -25.35 3.54 -3.30
CA GLU A 290 -25.86 4.85 -2.87
C GLU A 290 -25.08 5.99 -3.55
N PHE A 291 -23.75 5.86 -3.68
CA PHE A 291 -22.95 6.82 -4.43
C PHE A 291 -23.32 6.88 -5.91
N ALA A 292 -23.50 5.74 -6.58
CA ALA A 292 -23.87 5.69 -7.99
C ALA A 292 -25.25 6.34 -8.23
N LYS A 293 -26.24 6.05 -7.38
CA LYS A 293 -27.57 6.70 -7.41
C LYS A 293 -27.47 8.20 -7.21
N LYS A 294 -26.76 8.64 -6.17
CA LYS A 294 -26.57 10.07 -5.86
C LYS A 294 -25.85 10.83 -6.99
N MET A 295 -24.87 10.20 -7.63
CA MET A 295 -24.20 10.77 -8.80
C MET A 295 -25.17 10.89 -9.98
N MET A 296 -25.96 9.86 -10.26
CA MET A 296 -26.96 9.88 -11.32
C MET A 296 -28.01 10.99 -11.10
N ASP A 297 -28.56 11.10 -9.90
CA ASP A 297 -29.58 12.12 -9.58
C ASP A 297 -29.03 13.53 -9.79
N ARG A 298 -27.78 13.78 -9.37
CA ARG A 298 -27.12 15.08 -9.56
C ARG A 298 -26.78 15.38 -11.02
N GLU A 299 -26.50 14.37 -11.84
CA GLU A 299 -26.34 14.57 -13.29
C GLU A 299 -27.67 14.91 -13.98
N LEU A 300 -28.77 14.29 -13.55
CA LEU A 300 -30.12 14.60 -14.05
C LEU A 300 -30.54 16.03 -13.65
N GLU A 301 -30.28 16.44 -12.41
CA GLU A 301 -30.50 17.83 -11.96
C GLU A 301 -29.69 18.84 -12.77
N ASN A 302 -28.49 18.46 -13.22
CA ASN A 302 -27.65 19.30 -14.09
C ASN A 302 -28.07 19.26 -15.58
N GLY A 303 -29.22 18.66 -15.89
CA GLY A 303 -29.82 18.67 -17.23
C GLY A 303 -29.28 17.60 -18.18
N ILE A 304 -28.50 16.61 -17.72
CA ILE A 304 -28.13 15.47 -18.56
C ILE A 304 -29.35 14.59 -18.83
N LYS A 305 -29.52 14.13 -20.06
CA LYS A 305 -30.54 13.13 -20.40
C LYS A 305 -30.17 11.76 -19.85
N ARG A 306 -31.15 11.04 -19.31
CA ARG A 306 -30.97 9.67 -18.78
C ARG A 306 -30.28 8.72 -19.77
N THR A 307 -30.48 8.90 -21.08
CA THR A 307 -29.86 8.11 -22.16
C THR A 307 -28.35 8.21 -22.24
N ASP A 308 -27.78 9.29 -21.73
CA ASP A 308 -26.34 9.59 -21.81
C ASP A 308 -25.61 9.05 -20.57
N LEU A 309 -26.36 8.70 -19.51
CA LEU A 309 -25.85 8.14 -18.26
C LEU A 309 -25.76 6.60 -18.28
N ARG A 310 -25.51 5.99 -19.45
CA ARG A 310 -25.51 4.53 -19.62
C ARG A 310 -24.56 3.82 -18.65
N GLY A 311 -23.37 4.38 -18.42
CA GLY A 311 -22.37 3.82 -17.50
C GLY A 311 -22.87 3.75 -16.05
N LEU A 312 -23.47 4.85 -15.55
CA LEU A 312 -24.07 4.89 -14.21
C LEU A 312 -25.29 3.96 -14.09
N LEU A 313 -26.18 3.95 -15.08
CA LEU A 313 -27.34 3.06 -15.09
C LEU A 313 -26.92 1.60 -15.01
N ARG A 314 -25.97 1.19 -15.87
CA ARG A 314 -25.46 -0.17 -15.89
C ARG A 314 -24.76 -0.55 -14.58
N THR A 315 -24.04 0.40 -14.01
CA THR A 315 -23.38 0.22 -12.71
C THR A 315 -24.39 -0.01 -11.59
N ILE A 316 -25.49 0.76 -11.56
CA ILE A 316 -26.57 0.61 -10.58
C ILE A 316 -27.24 -0.76 -10.74
N GLU A 317 -27.55 -1.16 -11.97
CA GLU A 317 -28.12 -2.50 -12.26
C GLU A 317 -27.22 -3.63 -11.74
N LEU A 318 -25.91 -3.55 -12.02
CA LEU A 318 -24.95 -4.54 -11.55
C LEU A 318 -24.89 -4.60 -10.02
N LEU A 319 -24.83 -3.45 -9.35
CA LEU A 319 -24.74 -3.40 -7.89
C LEU A 319 -26.02 -3.91 -7.20
N VAL A 320 -27.20 -3.63 -7.77
CA VAL A 320 -28.47 -4.19 -7.27
C VAL A 320 -28.46 -5.71 -7.38
N LYS A 321 -28.03 -6.25 -8.54
CA LYS A 321 -27.96 -7.70 -8.76
C LYS A 321 -27.03 -8.44 -7.77
N TYR A 322 -25.98 -7.79 -7.29
CA TYR A 322 -25.03 -8.38 -6.33
C TYR A 322 -25.44 -8.18 -4.86
N GLN A 323 -26.54 -7.48 -4.59
CA GLN A 323 -27.11 -7.33 -3.24
C GLN A 323 -28.28 -8.27 -2.97
N GLU A 324 -28.86 -8.88 -4.01
CA GLU A 324 -29.85 -9.96 -3.95
C GLU A 324 -29.17 -11.33 -3.74
#